data_AF-U2GBM5-F1
#
_entry.id   AF-U2GBM5-F1
#
_cell.length_a   1.000
_cell.length_b   1.000
_cell.length_c   1.000
_cell.angle_alpha   90.00
_cell.angle_beta   90.00
_cell.angle_gamma   90.00
#
_symmetry.space_group_name_H-M   'P 1'
#
loop_
_entity.id
_entity.type
_entity.pdbx_description
1 polymer ?
#
loop_
_entity_poly.entity_id
_entity_poly.type
_entity_poly.pdbx_seq_one_letter_code
_entity_poly.pdbx_strand_id
1 'polypeptide(L)'
;MQRLPGAIGYVEWAYAKKNNMIYTALKNSTGTVVEPKTETFKAAAAGANWSKSFYQILTNQPGKEAWPVVGATFVLLHAKQEKPEQGAETLKFFSWAFKNGEKAADSLDYISLPPAVEAEIRKQWKVKVTDASGKPVAAE
;
A
#
# COMPACT_ATOMS: atom_id res chain seq x y z
N MET A 1 17.65 17.09 -3.33
CA MET A 1 18.81 16.33 -2.82
C MET A 1 20.00 16.36 -3.78
N GLN A 2 19.86 15.92 -5.04
CA GLN A 2 21.01 15.74 -5.95
C GLN A 2 21.86 16.99 -6.27
N ARG A 3 21.35 18.21 -6.05
CA ARG A 3 22.07 19.47 -6.34
C ARG A 3 22.72 20.12 -5.11
N LEU A 4 22.51 19.56 -3.92
CA LEU A 4 22.97 20.13 -2.66
C LEU A 4 23.98 19.16 -2.02
N PRO A 5 25.29 19.45 -2.06
CA PRO A 5 26.30 18.62 -1.40
C PRO A 5 25.98 18.43 0.09
N GLY A 6 26.05 17.19 0.57
CA GLY A 6 25.75 16.83 1.96
C GLY A 6 24.26 16.76 2.33
N ALA A 7 23.33 16.93 1.38
CA ALA A 7 21.91 16.85 1.67
C ALA A 7 21.43 15.44 2.03
N ILE A 8 20.54 15.36 3.03
CA ILE A 8 19.77 14.18 3.39
C ILE A 8 18.27 14.51 3.22
N GLY A 9 17.49 13.52 2.80
CA GLY A 9 16.03 13.65 2.68
C GLY A 9 15.37 12.29 2.61
N TYR A 10 14.05 12.27 2.81
CA TYR A 10 13.23 11.08 2.73
C TYR A 10 12.32 11.18 1.49
N VAL A 11 12.31 10.13 0.68
CA VAL A 11 11.49 10.03 -0.53
C VAL A 11 10.92 8.64 -0.61
N GLU A 12 9.79 8.50 -1.31
CA GLU A 12 9.26 7.20 -1.67
C GLU A 12 10.28 6.47 -2.58
N TRP A 13 10.39 5.14 -2.40
CA TRP A 13 11.47 4.32 -2.95
C TRP A 13 11.62 4.42 -4.47
N ALA A 14 10.50 4.48 -5.22
CA ALA A 14 10.55 4.57 -6.67
C ALA A 14 11.27 5.84 -7.15
N TYR A 15 11.20 6.94 -6.39
CA TYR A 15 11.95 8.16 -6.72
C TYR A 15 13.45 7.96 -6.56
N ALA A 16 13.89 7.32 -5.46
CA ALA A 16 15.30 7.07 -5.22
C ALA A 16 15.88 6.17 -6.32
N LYS A 17 15.20 5.07 -6.65
CA LYS A 17 15.66 4.10 -7.64
C LYS A 17 15.65 4.67 -9.07
N LYS A 18 14.55 5.30 -9.51
CA LYS A 18 14.45 5.85 -10.88
C LYS A 18 15.44 6.98 -11.16
N ASN A 19 15.79 7.76 -10.14
CA ASN A 19 16.73 8.87 -10.29
C ASN A 19 18.17 8.49 -9.94
N ASN A 20 18.48 7.20 -9.73
CA ASN A 20 19.80 6.71 -9.33
C ASN A 20 20.36 7.47 -8.12
N MET A 21 19.50 7.73 -7.13
CA MET A 21 19.90 8.44 -5.92
C MET A 21 20.67 7.51 -4.99
N ILE A 22 21.64 8.08 -4.26
CA ILE A 22 22.30 7.36 -3.17
C ILE A 22 21.29 7.21 -2.02
N TYR A 23 21.10 5.97 -1.58
CA TYR A 23 20.26 5.61 -0.43
C TYR A 23 21.11 4.94 0.65
N THR A 24 20.53 4.71 1.81
CA THR A 24 21.19 4.08 2.96
C THR A 24 20.42 2.85 3.41
N ALA A 25 21.13 1.80 3.82
CA ALA A 25 20.56 0.76 4.66
C ALA A 25 20.10 1.34 6.01
N LEU A 26 19.17 0.65 6.69
CA LEU A 26 18.73 1.00 8.03
C LEU A 26 18.80 -0.21 8.96
N LYS A 27 19.09 0.05 10.24
CA LYS A 27 18.94 -0.96 11.29
C LYS A 27 17.48 -1.00 11.74
N ASN A 28 16.84 -2.16 11.64
CA ASN A 28 15.43 -2.32 12.03
C ASN A 28 15.25 -2.63 13.54
N SER A 29 14.00 -2.84 13.95
CA SER A 29 13.61 -3.13 15.34
C SER A 29 14.30 -4.36 15.94
N THR A 30 14.71 -5.34 15.11
CA THR A 30 15.42 -6.54 15.55
C THR A 30 16.94 -6.36 15.60
N GLY A 31 17.44 -5.18 15.25
CA GLY A 31 18.87 -4.87 15.17
C GLY A 31 19.55 -5.31 13.87
N THR A 32 18.79 -5.84 12.90
CA THR A 32 19.31 -6.27 11.59
C THR A 32 19.49 -5.06 10.69
N VAL A 33 20.60 -5.00 9.97
CA VAL A 33 20.80 -4.02 8.90
C VAL A 33 20.09 -4.54 7.65
N VAL A 34 19.11 -3.78 7.16
CA VAL A 34 18.29 -4.13 6.00
C VAL A 34 18.42 -3.05 4.93
N GLU A 35 18.34 -3.47 3.66
CA GLU A 35 18.30 -2.57 2.49
C GLU A 35 16.85 -2.28 2.08
N PRO A 36 16.57 -1.12 1.46
CA PRO A 36 15.25 -0.82 0.93
C PRO A 36 15.01 -1.62 -0.36
N LYS A 37 14.17 -2.66 -0.29
CA LYS A 37 13.81 -3.51 -1.42
C LYS A 37 12.44 -4.16 -1.22
N THR A 38 11.84 -4.65 -2.31
CA THR A 38 10.49 -5.24 -2.31
C THR A 38 10.28 -6.27 -1.19
N GLU A 39 11.26 -7.14 -0.95
CA GLU A 39 11.16 -8.18 0.08
C GLU A 39 11.12 -7.59 1.50
N THR A 40 11.91 -6.56 1.79
CA THR A 40 11.98 -5.96 3.13
C THR A 40 10.76 -5.11 3.43
N PHE A 41 10.16 -4.53 2.40
CA PHE A 41 8.88 -3.84 2.54
C PHE A 41 7.70 -4.81 2.72
N LYS A 42 7.66 -5.92 1.97
CA LYS A 42 6.68 -7.02 2.15
C LYS A 42 6.75 -7.58 3.58
N ALA A 43 7.96 -7.77 4.10
CA ALA A 43 8.18 -8.25 5.45
C ALA A 43 7.58 -7.31 6.51
N ALA A 44 7.68 -5.98 6.33
CA ALA A 44 7.05 -5.02 7.24
C ALA A 44 5.51 -5.05 7.15
N ALA A 45 4.94 -5.15 5.95
CA ALA A 45 3.49 -5.19 5.75
C ALA A 45 2.81 -6.45 6.33
N ALA A 46 3.55 -7.57 6.41
CA ALA A 46 3.07 -8.84 6.97
C ALA A 46 2.83 -8.79 8.49
N GLY A 47 3.49 -7.88 9.21
CA GLY A 47 3.32 -7.73 10.66
C GLY A 47 2.01 -7.04 11.09
N ALA A 48 1.29 -6.43 10.15
CA ALA A 48 0.13 -5.59 10.44
C ALA A 48 -1.19 -6.37 10.50
N ASN A 49 -2.09 -5.96 11.40
CA ASN A 49 -3.38 -6.63 11.59
C ASN A 49 -4.51 -5.97 10.79
N TRP A 50 -4.50 -6.21 9.48
CA TRP A 50 -5.42 -5.63 8.51
C TRP A 50 -6.91 -5.93 8.75
N SER A 51 -7.23 -7.03 9.44
CA SER A 51 -8.63 -7.41 9.72
C SER A 51 -9.29 -6.53 10.80
N LYS A 52 -8.49 -5.90 11.66
CA LYS A 52 -8.99 -4.98 12.69
C LYS A 52 -9.22 -3.57 12.16
N SER A 53 -8.32 -3.09 11.30
CA SER A 53 -8.37 -1.76 10.70
C SER A 53 -7.43 -1.68 9.51
N PHE A 54 -7.80 -0.92 8.48
CA PHE A 54 -6.86 -0.53 7.43
C PHE A 54 -5.97 0.63 7.86
N TYR A 55 -6.28 1.33 8.95
CA TYR A 55 -5.35 2.26 9.59
C TYR A 55 -4.24 1.46 10.29
N GLN A 56 -3.21 1.13 9.51
CA GLN A 56 -2.02 0.41 9.96
C GLN A 56 -0.81 1.33 9.89
N ILE A 57 -0.10 1.45 11.00
CA ILE A 57 1.19 2.13 11.04
C ILE A 57 2.27 1.07 10.78
N LEU A 58 2.83 1.09 9.57
CA LEU A 58 3.80 0.08 9.10
C LEU A 58 5.26 0.45 9.41
N THR A 59 5.50 1.50 10.18
CA THR A 59 6.85 1.90 10.60
C THR A 59 7.34 1.03 11.76
N ASN A 60 8.62 0.68 11.73
CA ASN A 60 9.33 -0.09 12.76
C ASN A 60 8.63 -1.41 13.16
N GLN A 61 8.01 -2.08 12.18
CA GLN A 61 7.35 -3.37 12.38
C GLN A 61 8.35 -4.42 12.88
N PRO A 62 7.92 -5.40 13.70
CA PRO A 62 8.75 -6.52 14.09
C PRO A 62 9.03 -7.42 12.87
N GLY A 63 10.21 -8.03 12.83
CA GLY A 63 10.58 -8.97 11.78
C GLY A 63 12.01 -8.76 11.33
N LYS A 64 12.77 -9.85 11.19
CA LYS A 64 14.20 -9.79 10.89
C LYS A 64 14.52 -9.03 9.60
N GLU A 65 13.66 -9.15 8.60
CA GLU A 65 13.79 -8.53 7.29
C GLU A 65 12.91 -7.28 7.12
N ALA A 66 12.22 -6.81 8.17
CA ALA A 66 11.30 -5.68 8.04
C ALA A 66 12.05 -4.37 7.83
N TRP A 67 11.74 -3.66 6.73
CA TRP A 67 12.20 -2.29 6.52
C TRP A 67 11.51 -1.35 7.53
N PRO A 68 12.25 -0.48 8.24
CA PRO A 68 11.66 0.28 9.35
C PRO A 68 10.79 1.48 8.92
N VAL A 69 10.81 1.89 7.64
CA VAL A 69 10.05 3.05 7.15
C VAL A 69 9.14 2.65 5.99
N VAL A 70 8.03 1.99 6.31
CA VAL A 70 6.98 1.61 5.34
C VAL A 70 5.68 2.32 5.67
N GLY A 71 4.91 2.67 4.63
CA GLY A 71 3.56 3.23 4.76
C GLY A 71 2.64 2.66 3.69
N ALA A 72 1.39 2.41 4.08
CA ALA A 72 0.33 2.15 3.11
C ALA A 72 -0.19 3.47 2.53
N THR A 73 -0.64 3.43 1.29
CA THR A 73 -1.39 4.53 0.66
C THR A 73 -2.87 4.15 0.57
N PHE A 74 -3.75 5.14 0.58
CA PHE A 74 -5.19 4.93 0.69
C PHE A 74 -5.95 5.66 -0.40
N VAL A 75 -7.05 5.04 -0.82
CA VAL A 75 -8.07 5.65 -1.67
C VAL A 75 -9.25 6.01 -0.78
N LEU A 76 -9.75 7.24 -0.93
CA LEU A 76 -10.96 7.68 -0.26
C LEU A 76 -12.10 7.80 -1.27
N LEU A 77 -13.27 7.32 -0.88
CA LEU A 77 -14.52 7.50 -1.58
C LEU A 77 -15.66 7.64 -0.56
N HIS A 78 -16.76 8.25 -0.96
CA HIS A 78 -17.93 8.36 -0.10
C HIS A 78 -18.53 6.99 0.19
N ALA A 79 -18.91 6.73 1.44
CA ALA A 79 -19.60 5.49 1.81
C ALA A 79 -20.99 5.39 1.14
N LYS A 80 -21.69 6.54 1.04
CA LYS A 80 -22.93 6.67 0.28
C LYS A 80 -22.63 7.34 -1.06
N GLN A 81 -22.87 6.62 -2.15
CA GLN A 81 -22.63 7.08 -3.51
C GLN A 81 -23.89 7.77 -4.05
N GLU A 82 -23.80 9.08 -4.26
CA GLU A 82 -24.86 9.84 -4.97
C GLU A 82 -24.97 9.44 -6.44
N LYS A 83 -23.86 8.98 -7.02
CA LYS A 83 -23.75 8.45 -8.38
C LYS A 83 -23.28 6.98 -8.31
N PRO A 84 -24.19 6.03 -8.04
CA PRO A 84 -23.83 4.63 -7.79
C PRO A 84 -23.01 3.99 -8.92
N GLU A 85 -23.26 4.38 -10.17
CA GLU A 85 -22.54 3.94 -11.36
C GLU A 85 -21.05 4.33 -11.31
N GLN A 86 -20.73 5.53 -10.81
CA GLN A 86 -19.34 5.98 -10.67
C GLN A 86 -18.64 5.25 -9.53
N GLY A 87 -19.35 5.01 -8.42
CA GLY A 87 -18.84 4.18 -7.33
C GLY A 87 -18.53 2.76 -7.81
N ALA A 88 -19.43 2.14 -8.57
CA ALA A 88 -19.26 0.80 -9.12
C ALA A 88 -18.03 0.71 -10.05
N GLU A 89 -17.87 1.64 -11.00
CA GLU A 89 -16.70 1.64 -11.91
C GLU A 89 -15.40 1.95 -11.17
N THR A 90 -15.43 2.78 -10.12
CA THR A 90 -14.26 3.01 -9.24
C THR A 90 -13.81 1.71 -8.56
N LEU A 91 -14.74 0.97 -7.94
CA LEU A 91 -14.41 -0.29 -7.28
C LEU A 91 -13.95 -1.35 -8.29
N LYS A 92 -14.56 -1.39 -9.48
CA LYS A 92 -14.16 -2.28 -10.58
C LYS A 92 -12.76 -1.99 -11.09
N PHE A 93 -12.37 -0.71 -11.20
CA PHE A 93 -11.01 -0.32 -11.54
C PHE A 93 -9.99 -0.87 -10.54
N PHE A 94 -10.21 -0.66 -9.24
CA PHE A 94 -9.28 -1.19 -8.22
C PHE A 94 -9.33 -2.72 -8.12
N SER A 95 -10.49 -3.35 -8.33
CA SER A 95 -10.59 -4.82 -8.41
C SER A 95 -9.75 -5.37 -9.55
N TRP A 96 -9.82 -4.73 -10.73
CA TRP A 96 -9.00 -5.07 -11.88
C TRP A 96 -7.52 -4.83 -11.60
N ALA A 97 -7.16 -3.73 -10.94
CA ALA A 97 -5.78 -3.41 -10.59
C ALA A 97 -5.19 -4.45 -9.61
N PHE A 98 -5.94 -4.87 -8.59
CA PHE A 98 -5.52 -5.96 -7.70
C PHE A 98 -5.37 -7.28 -8.44
N LYS A 99 -6.26 -7.58 -9.39
CA LYS A 99 -6.21 -8.86 -10.14
C LYS A 99 -5.12 -8.92 -11.21
N ASN A 100 -4.82 -7.81 -11.89
CA ASN A 100 -3.99 -7.80 -13.10
C ASN A 100 -2.79 -6.84 -13.03
N GLY A 101 -2.73 -6.01 -12.00
CA GLY A 101 -1.79 -4.89 -11.90
C GLY A 101 -0.48 -5.22 -11.19
N GLU A 102 -0.29 -6.43 -10.66
CA GLU A 102 0.92 -6.82 -9.90
C GLU A 102 2.20 -6.52 -10.69
N LYS A 103 2.27 -6.93 -11.97
CA LYS A 103 3.45 -6.66 -12.81
C LYS A 103 3.69 -5.16 -13.02
N ALA A 104 2.63 -4.36 -13.12
CA ALA A 104 2.76 -2.91 -13.27
C ALA A 104 3.26 -2.27 -11.97
N ALA A 105 2.72 -2.70 -10.82
CA ALA A 105 3.17 -2.25 -9.50
C ALA A 105 4.64 -2.60 -9.26
N ASP A 106 5.02 -3.85 -9.53
CA ASP A 106 6.39 -4.34 -9.41
C ASP A 106 7.35 -3.58 -10.36
N SER A 107 6.92 -3.26 -11.59
CA SER A 107 7.75 -2.48 -12.53
C SER A 107 8.07 -1.06 -12.04
N LEU A 108 7.25 -0.55 -11.12
CA LEU A 108 7.40 0.75 -10.48
C LEU A 108 7.95 0.63 -9.04
N ASP A 109 8.38 -0.56 -8.64
CA ASP A 109 8.90 -0.90 -7.31
C ASP A 109 7.90 -0.72 -6.15
N TYR A 110 6.60 -0.70 -6.46
CA TYR A 110 5.55 -0.79 -5.45
C TYR A 110 5.37 -2.23 -5.00
N ILE A 111 4.87 -2.38 -3.78
CA ILE A 111 4.56 -3.69 -3.20
C ILE A 111 3.08 -3.96 -3.36
N SER A 112 2.75 -5.05 -4.06
CA SER A 112 1.39 -5.59 -4.05
C SER A 112 0.98 -5.98 -2.63
N LEU A 113 -0.26 -5.64 -2.27
CA LEU A 113 -0.82 -6.02 -0.98
C LEU A 113 -0.87 -7.56 -0.88
N PRO A 114 -0.68 -8.15 0.31
CA PRO A 114 -0.86 -9.59 0.48
C PRO A 114 -2.29 -10.01 0.07
N PRO A 115 -2.49 -11.20 -0.54
CA PRO A 115 -3.81 -11.65 -0.99
C PRO A 115 -4.91 -11.61 0.09
N ALA A 116 -4.53 -11.87 1.34
CA ALA A 116 -5.45 -11.79 2.48
C ALA A 116 -5.96 -10.36 2.74
N VAL A 117 -5.14 -9.35 2.48
CA VAL A 117 -5.52 -7.94 2.64
C VAL A 117 -6.48 -7.52 1.53
N GLU A 118 -6.20 -7.91 0.29
CA GLU A 118 -7.11 -7.64 -0.83
C GLU A 118 -8.48 -8.29 -0.63
N ALA A 119 -8.51 -9.53 -0.13
CA ALA A 119 -9.76 -10.22 0.19
C ALA A 119 -10.58 -9.47 1.25
N GLU A 120 -9.92 -8.95 2.28
CA GLU A 120 -10.57 -8.13 3.32
C GLU A 120 -11.07 -6.78 2.74
N ILE A 121 -10.32 -6.13 1.84
CA ILE A 121 -10.78 -4.91 1.15
C ILE A 121 -12.04 -5.20 0.34
N ARG A 122 -12.04 -6.26 -0.48
CA ARG A 122 -13.20 -6.68 -1.29
C ARG A 122 -14.40 -7.01 -0.41
N LYS A 123 -14.20 -7.63 0.75
CA LYS A 123 -15.26 -7.89 1.71
C LYS A 123 -15.85 -6.60 2.28
N GLN A 124 -15.00 -5.65 2.68
CA GLN A 124 -15.46 -4.42 3.33
C GLN A 124 -16.17 -3.47 2.36
N TRP A 125 -15.73 -3.32 1.11
CA TRP A 125 -16.41 -2.40 0.20
C TRP A 125 -17.84 -2.84 -0.14
N LYS A 126 -18.15 -4.15 -0.08
CA LYS A 126 -19.51 -4.68 -0.36
C LYS A 126 -20.48 -4.27 0.74
N VAL A 127 -19.96 -4.01 1.93
CA VAL A 127 -20.74 -3.63 3.11
C VAL A 127 -20.78 -2.10 3.26
N LYS A 128 -19.65 -1.43 2.99
CA LYS A 128 -19.45 -0.02 3.34
C LYS A 128 -19.76 0.96 2.22
N VAL A 129 -19.77 0.53 0.96
CA VAL A 129 -20.00 1.40 -0.20
C VAL A 129 -21.35 1.06 -0.82
N THR A 130 -22.32 1.93 -0.61
CA THR A 130 -23.73 1.72 -0.97
C THR A 130 -24.30 2.91 -1.73
N ASP A 131 -25.41 2.71 -2.43
CA ASP A 131 -26.23 3.81 -2.94
C ASP A 131 -27.02 4.50 -1.81
N ALA A 132 -27.79 5.53 -2.14
CA ALA A 132 -28.62 6.25 -1.17
C ALA A 132 -29.66 5.36 -0.45
N SER A 133 -30.07 4.24 -1.06
CA SER A 133 -31.02 3.27 -0.49
C SER A 133 -30.36 2.22 0.42
N GLY A 134 -29.02 2.20 0.48
CA GLY A 134 -28.25 1.23 1.25
C GLY A 134 -27.92 -0.04 0.49
N LYS A 135 -28.20 -0.11 -0.82
CA LYS A 135 -27.81 -1.26 -1.66
C LYS A 135 -26.32 -1.16 -2.00
N PRO A 136 -25.54 -2.25 -1.89
CA PRO A 136 -24.14 -2.27 -2.31
C PRO A 136 -23.97 -1.87 -3.79
N VAL A 137 -22.96 -1.05 -4.08
CA VAL A 137 -22.64 -0.64 -5.47
C VAL A 137 -21.62 -1.56 -6.15
N ALA A 138 -20.89 -2.37 -5.40
CA ALA A 138 -19.94 -3.33 -5.95
C ALA A 138 -20.70 -4.45 -6.69
N ALA A 139 -20.31 -4.73 -7.94
CA ALA A 139 -20.89 -5.80 -8.75
C ALA A 139 -20.42 -7.21 -8.35
N GLU A 140 -19.31 -7.30 -7.61
CA GLU A 140 -18.76 -8.52 -7.02
C GLU A 140 -18.41 -8.34 -5.56
#